data_AF-A0A935GW07-F1
#
_entry.id   AF-A0A935GW07-F1
#
_cell.length_a   1.000
_cell.length_b   1.000
_cell.length_c   1.000
_cell.angle_alpha   90.00
_cell.angle_beta   90.00
_cell.angle_gamma   90.00
#
_symmetry.space_group_name_H-M   'P 1'
#
loop_
_entity.id
_entity.type
_entity.pdbx_description
1 polymer ?
#
loop_
_entity_poly.entity_id
_entity_poly.type
_entity_poly.pdbx_seq_one_letter_code
_entity_poly.pdbx_strand_id
1 'polypeptide(L)'
;MHRTQIYLHDALYDSLKVRSRSVGVSISELIRRTLEKDMQKDPVADARAYFSRLKPLESFADVDSQDYVRAIRSSTTFSIAVPAFPTGSRG
;
A
#
# COMPACT_ATOMS: atom_id res chain seq x y z
N MET A 1 0.88 21.24 -19.84
CA MET A 1 1.42 19.94 -20.30
C MET A 1 2.93 20.00 -20.23
N HIS A 2 3.57 19.03 -19.57
CA HIS A 2 5.03 18.91 -19.52
C HIS A 2 5.48 17.77 -20.43
N ARG A 3 6.50 18.02 -21.26
CA ARG A 3 7.10 17.02 -22.13
C ARG A 3 8.37 16.49 -21.48
N THR A 4 8.43 15.18 -21.28
CA THR A 4 9.58 14.49 -20.70
C THR A 4 10.03 13.36 -21.62
N GLN A 5 11.33 13.09 -21.65
CA GLN A 5 11.91 11.93 -22.32
C GLN A 5 12.16 10.84 -21.26
N ILE A 6 11.75 9.62 -21.56
CA ILE A 6 11.96 8.46 -20.69
C ILE A 6 12.66 7.37 -21.49
N TYR A 7 13.62 6.70 -20.86
CA TYR A 7 14.28 5.54 -21.44
C TYR A 7 13.48 4.29 -21.08
N LEU A 8 13.20 3.46 -22.09
CA LEU A 8 12.48 2.21 -21.94
C LEU A 8 13.36 1.09 -22.48
N HIS A 9 13.25 -0.08 -21.85
CA HIS A 9 13.84 -1.28 -22.43
C HIS A 9 13.11 -1.64 -23.73
N ASP A 10 13.83 -2.11 -24.74
CA ASP A 10 13.26 -2.41 -26.07
C ASP A 10 12.04 -3.36 -25.99
N ALA A 11 12.14 -4.45 -25.23
CA ALA A 11 11.04 -5.39 -25.03
C ALA A 11 9.78 -4.74 -24.41
N LEU A 12 9.97 -3.76 -23.50
CA LEU A 12 8.87 -3.01 -22.91
C LEU A 12 8.25 -2.06 -23.95
N TYR A 13 9.07 -1.39 -24.74
CA TYR A 13 8.61 -0.51 -25.81
C TYR A 13 7.79 -1.28 -26.86
N ASP A 14 8.26 -2.46 -27.27
CA ASP A 14 7.52 -3.32 -28.21
C ASP A 14 6.18 -3.80 -27.63
N SER A 15 6.17 -4.18 -26.36
CA SER A 15 4.94 -4.54 -25.64
C SER A 15 3.95 -3.38 -25.59
N LEU A 16 4.43 -2.16 -25.30
CA LEU A 16 3.61 -0.95 -25.29
C LEU A 16 3.05 -0.63 -26.68
N LYS A 17 3.84 -0.81 -27.73
CA LYS A 17 3.42 -0.59 -29.12
C LYS A 17 2.33 -1.56 -29.56
N VAL A 18 2.43 -2.83 -29.19
CA VAL A 18 1.37 -3.83 -29.46
C VAL A 18 0.10 -3.45 -28.72
N ARG A 19 0.22 -3.11 -27.43
CA ARG A 19 -0.94 -2.77 -26.59
C ARG A 19 -1.60 -1.45 -26.99
N SER A 20 -0.83 -0.45 -27.43
CA SER A 20 -1.40 0.83 -27.85
C SER A 20 -2.24 0.65 -29.12
N ARG A 21 -1.80 -0.23 -30.04
CA ARG A 21 -2.54 -0.59 -31.24
C ARG A 21 -3.82 -1.36 -30.93
N SER A 22 -3.80 -2.31 -29.99
CA SER A 22 -5.00 -3.07 -29.65
C SER A 22 -6.07 -2.20 -28.98
N VAL A 23 -5.66 -1.17 -28.25
CA VAL A 23 -6.58 -0.23 -27.57
C VAL A 23 -6.93 0.99 -28.46
N GLY A 24 -6.26 1.17 -29.60
CA GLY A 24 -6.52 2.27 -30.53
C GLY A 24 -6.08 3.65 -30.02
N VAL A 25 -5.04 3.71 -29.16
CA VAL A 25 -4.52 4.97 -28.59
C VAL A 25 -3.03 5.12 -28.85
N SER A 26 -2.51 6.34 -28.71
CA SER A 26 -1.07 6.58 -28.79
C SER A 26 -0.33 5.96 -27.59
N ILE A 27 0.96 5.66 -27.77
CA ILE A 27 1.81 5.14 -26.69
C ILE A 27 1.86 6.14 -25.52
N SER A 28 2.00 7.44 -25.80
CA SER A 28 2.01 8.49 -24.77
C SER A 28 0.71 8.52 -23.96
N GLU A 29 -0.43 8.37 -24.62
CA GLU A 29 -1.74 8.33 -23.96
C GLU A 29 -1.92 7.06 -23.13
N LEU A 30 -1.44 5.92 -23.64
CA LEU A 30 -1.44 4.66 -22.90
C LEU A 30 -0.59 4.76 -21.62
N ILE A 31 0.61 5.33 -21.73
CA ILE A 31 1.51 5.56 -20.59
C ILE A 31 0.84 6.48 -19.57
N ARG A 32 0.28 7.61 -20.03
CA ARG A 32 -0.41 8.58 -19.18
C ARG A 32 -1.54 7.93 -18.37
N ARG A 33 -2.45 7.20 -19.04
CA ARG A 33 -3.57 6.51 -18.37
C ARG A 33 -3.10 5.47 -17.37
N THR A 34 -2.03 4.75 -17.70
CA THR A 34 -1.48 3.71 -16.83
C THR A 34 -0.88 4.34 -15.58
N LEU A 35 -0.09 5.41 -15.72
CA LEU A 35 0.48 6.14 -14.59
C LEU A 35 -0.59 6.80 -13.72
N GLU A 36 -1.60 7.43 -14.32
CA GLU A 36 -2.72 8.02 -13.57
C GLU A 36 -3.46 6.97 -12.73
N LYS A 37 -3.73 5.80 -13.32
CA LYS A 37 -4.38 4.70 -12.62
C LYS A 37 -3.51 4.14 -11.50
N ASP A 38 -2.21 4.04 -11.72
CA ASP A 38 -1.26 3.51 -10.74
C ASP A 38 -1.08 4.48 -9.56
N MET A 39 -0.96 5.79 -9.84
CA MET A 39 -0.88 6.83 -8.81
C MET A 39 -2.17 6.95 -7.98
N GLN A 40 -3.33 6.61 -8.56
CA GLN A 40 -4.60 6.56 -7.85
C GLN A 40 -4.77 5.30 -6.98
N LYS A 41 -3.97 4.25 -7.21
CA LYS A 41 -3.93 3.09 -6.32
C LYS A 41 -3.04 3.41 -5.12
N ASP A 42 -3.60 4.16 -4.18
CA ASP A 42 -2.98 4.30 -2.87
C ASP A 42 -3.07 2.94 -2.13
N PRO A 43 -1.95 2.23 -1.90
CA PRO A 43 -1.98 0.91 -1.26
C PRO A 43 -2.54 0.99 0.17
N VAL A 44 -2.45 2.15 0.83
CA VAL A 44 -3.03 2.36 2.17
C VAL A 44 -4.55 2.48 2.09
N ALA A 45 -5.07 3.09 1.01
CA ALA A 45 -6.50 3.18 0.78
C ALA A 45 -7.11 1.81 0.48
N ASP A 46 -6.38 0.94 -0.24
CA ASP A 46 -6.86 -0.40 -0.59
C ASP A 46 -6.96 -1.32 0.63
N ALA A 47 -5.96 -1.28 1.53
CA ALA A 47 -6.01 -2.01 2.79
C ALA A 47 -7.16 -1.52 3.70
N ARG A 48 -7.29 -0.20 3.89
CA ARG A 48 -8.40 0.37 4.70
C ARG A 48 -9.77 0.08 4.10
N ALA A 49 -9.89 0.12 2.77
CA ALA A 49 -11.13 -0.20 2.06
C ALA A 49 -11.45 -1.70 2.11
N TYR A 50 -10.44 -2.57 2.14
CA TYR A 50 -10.63 -4.00 2.37
C TYR A 50 -11.18 -4.26 3.78
N PHE A 51 -10.54 -3.70 4.82
CA PHE A 51 -10.98 -3.89 6.20
C PHE A 51 -12.35 -3.26 6.51
N SER A 52 -12.72 -2.17 5.86
CA SER A 52 -14.05 -1.55 6.06
C SER A 52 -15.20 -2.33 5.43
N ARG A 53 -14.92 -3.21 4.46
CA ARG A 53 -15.92 -4.07 3.82
C ARG A 53 -16.11 -5.41 4.53
N LEU A 54 -15.21 -5.77 5.44
CA LEU A 54 -15.37 -6.98 6.24
C LEU A 54 -16.50 -6.76 7.24
N LYS A 55 -17.57 -7.55 7.10
CA LYS A 55 -18.56 -7.69 8.17
C LYS A 55 -17.97 -8.59 9.24
N PRO A 56 -18.11 -8.25 10.54
CA PRO A 56 -17.73 -9.17 11.60
C PRO A 56 -18.48 -10.49 11.44
N LEU A 57 -17.78 -11.60 11.68
CA LEU A 57 -18.42 -12.92 11.77
C LEU A 57 -19.50 -12.87 12.86
N GLU A 58 -20.61 -13.58 12.68
CA GLU A 58 -21.73 -13.57 13.63
C GLU A 58 -21.29 -13.89 15.06
N SER A 59 -20.27 -14.73 15.23
CA SER A 59 -19.65 -15.09 16.51
C SER A 59 -18.99 -13.91 17.25
N PHE A 60 -18.76 -12.78 16.58
CA PHE A 60 -18.13 -11.57 17.13
C PHE A 60 -19.02 -10.33 16.99
N ALA A 61 -20.32 -10.50 16.66
CA ALA A 61 -21.23 -9.38 16.45
C ALA A 61 -21.40 -8.49 17.69
N ASP A 62 -21.36 -9.09 18.89
CA ASP A 62 -21.47 -8.38 20.18
C ASP A 62 -20.10 -8.11 20.85
N VAL A 63 -18.99 -8.39 20.17
CA VAL A 63 -17.64 -8.23 20.75
C VAL A 63 -17.02 -6.93 20.25
N ASP A 64 -16.81 -5.97 21.16
CA ASP A 64 -16.04 -4.76 20.83
C ASP A 64 -14.57 -5.11 20.58
N SER A 65 -14.12 -4.83 19.36
CA SER A 65 -12.73 -4.96 18.92
C SER A 65 -11.72 -4.28 19.85
N GLN A 66 -12.07 -3.13 20.44
CA GLN A 66 -11.17 -2.39 21.32
C GLN A 66 -10.97 -3.12 22.65
N ASP A 67 -12.05 -3.61 23.24
CA ASP A 67 -12.02 -4.34 24.51
C ASP A 67 -11.33 -5.71 24.35
N TYR A 68 -11.54 -6.38 23.22
CA TYR A 68 -10.85 -7.63 22.91
C TYR A 68 -9.32 -7.46 22.81
N VAL A 69 -8.85 -6.42 22.09
CA VAL A 69 -7.41 -6.14 21.98
C VAL A 69 -6.82 -5.71 23.31
N ARG A 70 -7.57 -4.95 24.12
CA ARG A 70 -7.16 -4.57 25.49
C ARG A 70 -7.03 -5.79 26.39
N ALA A 71 -7.96 -6.74 26.33
CA ALA A 71 -7.91 -7.98 27.10
C ALA A 71 -6.71 -8.87 26.71
N ILE A 72 -6.35 -8.92 25.44
CA ILE A 72 -5.15 -9.65 24.97
C ILE A 72 -3.87 -8.94 25.42
N ARG A 73 -3.82 -7.60 25.32
CA ARG A 73 -2.67 -6.81 25.76
C ARG A 73 -2.47 -6.84 27.28
N SER A 74 -3.54 -6.94 28.05
CA SER A 74 -3.45 -7.06 29.50
C SER A 74 -3.09 -8.49 29.95
N SER A 75 -3.47 -9.53 29.19
CA SER A 75 -3.10 -10.92 29.49
C SER A 75 -1.68 -11.27 29.06
N THR A 76 -1.13 -10.55 28.07
CA THR A 76 0.24 -10.76 27.59
C THR A 76 1.14 -9.68 28.19
N THR A 77 1.91 -10.01 29.24
CA THR A 77 3.05 -9.18 29.68
C THR A 77 4.13 -9.20 28.61
N PHE A 78 3.91 -8.49 27.49
CA PHE A 78 4.97 -8.24 26.51
C PHE A 78 5.79 -7.04 27.01
N SER A 79 6.63 -7.31 28.01
CA SER A 79 7.63 -6.36 28.47
C SER A 79 8.70 -6.26 27.38
N ILE A 80 8.54 -5.28 26.48
CA ILE A 80 9.64 -4.87 25.60
C ILE A 80 10.62 -4.15 26.52
N ALA A 81 11.59 -4.90 27.06
CA ALA A 81 12.75 -4.31 27.70
C ALA A 81 13.47 -3.48 26.63
N VAL A 82 13.25 -2.17 26.64
CA VAL A 82 14.07 -1.23 25.87
C VAL A 82 15.43 -1.21 26.58
N PRO A 83 16.52 -1.73 25.99
CA PRO A 83 17.82 -1.63 26.62
C PRO A 83 18.17 -0.14 26.73
N ALA A 84 18.39 0.33 27.96
CA ALA A 84 18.86 1.68 28.21
C ALA A 84 20.23 1.83 27.52
N PHE A 85 20.30 2.73 26.54
CA PHE A 85 21.57 3.14 25.94
C PHE A 85 22.42 3.81 27.02
N PRO A 86 23.68 3.38 27.25
CA PRO A 86 24.56 4.09 28.15
C PRO A 86 24.91 5.45 27.53
N THR A 87 24.39 6.53 28.11
CA THR A 87 24.88 7.88 27.82
C THR A 87 26.31 7.97 28.32
N GLY A 88 27.25 8.01 27.37
CA GLY A 88 28.69 8.14 27.64
C GLY A 88 28.98 9.35 28.53
N SER A 89 29.67 9.07 29.64
CA SER A 89 30.26 10.07 30.52
C SER A 89 31.29 10.90 29.76
N ARG A 90 31.12 12.23 29.79
CA ARG A 90 32.17 13.18 29.42
C ARG A 90 33.35 13.00 30.37
N GLY A 91 34.54 12.87 29.81
CA GLY A 91 35.83 13.14 30.43
C GLY A 91 36.58 14.13 29.55
#